data_AF-A0A0G1FKK3-F1
#
_entry.id   AF-A0A0G1FKK3-F1
#
_cell.length_a   1.000
_cell.length_b   1.000
_cell.length_c   1.000
_cell.angle_alpha   90.00
_cell.angle_beta   90.00
_cell.angle_gamma   90.00
#
_symmetry.space_group_name_H-M   'P 1'
#
loop_
_entity.id
_entity.type
_entity.pdbx_description
1 polymer ?
#
loop_
_entity_poly.entity_id
_entity_poly.type
_entity_poly.pdbx_seq_one_letter_code
_entity_poly.pdbx_strand_id
1 'polypeptide(L)'
;MKKLVFASFIIAMLFPAFTYAGIGVGVGLGKIEMPGLKPGGTYSLPLFPVINTGTEESDYGVGIDYHEKTADYQQMWPDKSWFKFEPEEFYLNVGESKGVRVTLSIPIKTTPGDYFAYLEAHPVVKNPDTSGKVSIGVAAATRVYFSVAPSNIFQGIYYTVVFFISRNAPWTYIFLAVLAAAILIFLFRRYFKFNISIGKK
;
A
#
# COMPACT_ATOMS: atom_id res chain seq x y z
N MET A 1 -46.88 -49.16 -4.65
CA MET A 1 -46.70 -47.73 -4.26
C MET A 1 -45.42 -47.49 -3.47
N LYS A 2 -45.13 -48.19 -2.36
CA LYS A 2 -43.90 -47.99 -1.56
C LYS A 2 -42.57 -48.09 -2.35
N LYS A 3 -42.46 -49.03 -3.30
CA LYS A 3 -41.27 -49.21 -4.15
C LYS A 3 -41.04 -48.06 -5.15
N LEU A 4 -42.11 -47.44 -5.65
CA LEU A 4 -42.03 -46.29 -6.57
C LEU A 4 -41.63 -45.00 -5.84
N VAL A 5 -42.13 -44.80 -4.62
CA VAL A 5 -41.73 -43.67 -3.76
C VAL A 5 -40.26 -43.80 -3.37
N PHE A 6 -39.81 -45.00 -3.03
CA PHE A 6 -38.40 -45.26 -2.70
C PHE A 6 -37.47 -45.04 -3.91
N ALA A 7 -37.88 -45.45 -5.11
CA ALA A 7 -37.12 -45.21 -6.34
C ALA A 7 -37.02 -43.70 -6.67
N SER A 8 -38.12 -42.95 -6.50
CA SER A 8 -38.13 -41.50 -6.69
C SER A 8 -37.22 -40.77 -5.70
N PHE A 9 -37.16 -41.21 -4.44
CA PHE A 9 -36.27 -40.64 -3.43
C PHE A 9 -34.78 -40.87 -3.76
N ILE A 10 -34.43 -42.07 -4.25
CA ILE A 10 -33.06 -42.36 -4.69
C ILE A 10 -32.69 -41.52 -5.92
N ILE A 11 -33.59 -41.38 -6.89
CA ILE A 11 -33.36 -40.53 -8.07
C ILE A 11 -33.16 -39.07 -7.68
N ALA A 12 -33.92 -38.55 -6.70
CA ALA A 12 -33.75 -37.19 -6.19
C ALA A 12 -32.39 -36.98 -5.49
N MET A 13 -31.87 -37.98 -4.78
CA MET A 13 -30.52 -37.94 -4.17
C MET A 13 -29.39 -38.05 -5.18
N LEU A 14 -29.65 -38.56 -6.39
CA LEU A 14 -28.66 -38.67 -7.47
C LEU A 14 -28.52 -37.39 -8.29
N PHE A 15 -29.36 -36.37 -8.07
CA PHE A 15 -29.15 -35.07 -8.71
C PHE A 15 -27.98 -34.36 -8.01
N PRO A 16 -26.89 -34.05 -8.73
CA PRO A 16 -25.80 -33.25 -8.16
C PRO A 16 -26.37 -31.89 -7.76
N ALA A 17 -26.16 -31.50 -6.51
CA ALA A 17 -26.43 -30.13 -6.09
C ALA A 17 -25.53 -29.20 -6.91
N PHE A 18 -26.13 -28.31 -7.71
CA PHE A 18 -25.39 -27.28 -8.41
C PHE A 18 -24.77 -26.33 -7.37
N THR A 19 -23.51 -26.56 -7.01
CA THR A 19 -22.73 -25.60 -6.22
C THR A 19 -22.25 -24.52 -7.17
N TYR A 20 -22.82 -23.31 -7.04
CA TYR A 20 -22.36 -22.17 -7.82
C TYR A 20 -21.01 -21.70 -7.26
N ALA A 21 -19.99 -21.81 -8.10
CA ALA A 21 -18.71 -21.14 -7.97
C ALA A 21 -18.92 -19.62 -7.93
N GLY A 22 -18.54 -18.97 -6.84
CA GLY A 22 -18.67 -17.54 -6.65
C GLY A 22 -17.33 -16.93 -6.24
N ILE A 23 -16.85 -15.96 -7.03
CA ILE A 23 -15.68 -15.16 -6.66
C ILE A 23 -16.15 -14.03 -5.73
N GLY A 24 -15.49 -13.90 -4.58
CA GLY A 24 -15.77 -12.86 -3.60
C GLY A 24 -14.49 -12.25 -3.04
N VAL A 25 -14.52 -10.95 -2.78
CA VAL A 25 -13.44 -10.22 -2.10
C VAL A 25 -14.03 -9.35 -1.00
N GLY A 26 -13.35 -9.28 0.13
CA GLY A 26 -13.66 -8.40 1.24
C GLY A 26 -12.42 -7.64 1.69
N VAL A 27 -12.64 -6.43 2.19
CA VAL A 27 -11.59 -5.63 2.85
C VAL A 27 -12.02 -5.29 4.26
N GLY A 28 -11.08 -5.36 5.21
CA GLY A 28 -11.42 -5.22 6.64
C GLY A 28 -11.46 -3.78 7.16
N LEU A 29 -11.09 -2.78 6.35
CA LEU A 29 -11.07 -1.38 6.76
C LEU A 29 -12.19 -0.59 6.06
N GLY A 30 -13.05 0.09 6.82
CA GLY A 30 -14.06 0.97 6.24
C GLY A 30 -13.50 2.33 5.78
N LYS A 31 -12.68 2.95 6.63
CA LYS A 31 -12.14 4.29 6.43
C LYS A 31 -10.77 4.44 7.10
N ILE A 32 -9.85 5.14 6.43
CA ILE A 32 -8.55 5.56 6.95
C ILE A 32 -8.50 7.09 6.89
N GLU A 33 -8.14 7.73 8.00
CA GLU A 33 -7.99 9.19 8.08
C GLU A 33 -6.60 9.58 8.57
N MET A 34 -5.92 10.45 7.83
CA MET A 34 -4.56 10.90 8.15
C MET A 34 -4.43 12.41 7.95
N PRO A 35 -4.71 13.23 8.98
CA PRO A 35 -4.61 14.68 8.85
C PRO A 35 -3.17 15.19 8.95
N GLY A 36 -2.86 16.27 8.24
CA GLY A 36 -1.67 17.08 8.47
C GLY A 36 -0.36 16.50 7.92
N LEU A 37 -0.44 15.69 6.87
CA LEU A 37 0.73 15.10 6.22
C LEU A 37 1.60 16.17 5.59
N LYS A 38 2.92 16.01 5.71
CA LYS A 38 3.92 16.91 5.14
C LYS A 38 4.32 16.46 3.73
N PRO A 39 4.41 17.39 2.76
CA PRO A 39 5.01 17.12 1.45
C PRO A 39 6.42 16.54 1.57
N GLY A 40 6.76 15.60 0.68
CA GLY A 40 8.04 14.88 0.70
C GLY A 40 8.12 13.75 1.74
N GLY A 41 7.08 13.58 2.57
CA GLY A 41 7.03 12.52 3.57
C GLY A 41 6.58 11.18 2.99
N THR A 42 7.04 10.10 3.63
CA THR A 42 6.58 8.74 3.37
C THR A 42 5.94 8.17 4.62
N TYR A 43 4.69 7.73 4.49
CA TYR A 43 3.84 7.29 5.60
C TYR A 43 3.38 5.85 5.37
N SER A 44 3.36 5.04 6.42
CA SER A 44 2.75 3.71 6.38
C SER A 44 1.30 3.80 6.82
N LEU A 45 0.39 3.32 5.99
CA LEU A 45 -1.02 3.20 6.33
C LEU A 45 -1.23 2.00 7.26
N PRO A 46 -2.36 1.93 7.98
CA PRO A 46 -2.79 0.71 8.67
C PRO A 46 -2.75 -0.50 7.72
N LEU A 47 -2.44 -1.68 8.28
CA LEU A 47 -2.42 -2.92 7.51
C LEU A 47 -3.76 -3.11 6.82
N PHE A 48 -3.76 -3.33 5.50
CA PHE A 48 -4.95 -3.46 4.67
C PHE A 48 -5.26 -4.96 4.48
N PRO A 49 -6.20 -5.55 5.24
CA PRO A 49 -6.53 -6.96 5.12
C PRO A 49 -7.46 -7.19 3.93
N VAL A 50 -7.07 -8.10 3.05
CA VAL A 50 -7.86 -8.60 1.92
C VAL A 50 -8.26 -10.03 2.21
N ILE A 51 -9.56 -10.32 2.11
CA ILE A 51 -10.15 -11.61 2.47
C ILE A 51 -10.86 -12.19 1.26
N ASN A 52 -10.62 -13.47 0.98
CA ASN A 52 -11.42 -14.21 0.02
C ASN A 52 -12.75 -14.62 0.67
N THR A 53 -13.83 -13.92 0.30
CA THR A 53 -15.19 -14.20 0.75
C THR A 53 -15.99 -15.08 -0.21
N GLY A 54 -15.34 -15.54 -1.29
CA GLY A 54 -15.92 -16.42 -2.29
C GLY A 54 -15.97 -17.88 -1.85
N THR A 55 -16.34 -18.75 -2.80
CA THR A 55 -16.36 -20.21 -2.63
C THR A 55 -15.23 -20.91 -3.39
N GLU A 56 -14.40 -20.16 -4.11
CA GLU A 56 -13.25 -20.66 -4.86
C GLU A 56 -11.98 -19.93 -4.45
N GLU A 57 -10.86 -20.65 -4.48
CA GLU A 57 -9.51 -20.10 -4.35
C GLU A 57 -9.13 -19.31 -5.61
N SER A 58 -8.41 -18.20 -5.43
CA SER A 58 -8.10 -17.30 -6.56
C SER A 58 -6.90 -16.39 -6.28
N ASP A 59 -6.43 -15.75 -7.34
CA ASP A 59 -5.46 -14.66 -7.26
C ASP A 59 -6.20 -13.34 -7.06
N TYR A 60 -5.62 -12.47 -6.23
CA TYR A 60 -6.15 -11.16 -5.89
C TYR A 60 -5.09 -10.10 -6.11
N GLY A 61 -5.54 -8.93 -6.55
CA GLY A 61 -4.75 -7.74 -6.76
C GLY A 61 -5.28 -6.61 -5.89
N VAL A 62 -4.42 -5.65 -5.61
CA VAL A 62 -4.78 -4.41 -4.91
C VAL A 62 -4.41 -3.19 -5.74
N GLY A 63 -5.17 -2.11 -5.59
CA GLY A 63 -4.93 -0.91 -6.37
C GLY A 63 -5.57 0.33 -5.79
N ILE A 64 -5.44 1.42 -6.54
CA ILE A 64 -6.12 2.68 -6.28
C ILE A 64 -7.16 2.92 -7.35
N ASP A 65 -8.35 3.27 -6.91
CA ASP A 65 -9.43 3.73 -7.78
C ASP A 65 -10.07 5.03 -7.29
N TYR A 66 -10.74 5.71 -8.23
CA TYR A 66 -11.39 6.99 -8.03
C TYR A 66 -12.83 6.90 -8.58
N HIS A 67 -13.83 7.12 -7.72
CA HIS A 67 -15.20 7.30 -8.22
C HIS A 67 -15.39 8.71 -8.80
N GLU A 68 -16.39 8.85 -9.68
CA GLU A 68 -16.77 10.13 -10.29
C GLU A 68 -16.93 11.25 -9.25
N LYS A 69 -16.41 12.43 -9.59
CA LYS A 69 -16.59 13.64 -8.78
C LYS A 69 -18.06 14.00 -8.74
N THR A 70 -18.72 13.68 -7.64
CA THR A 70 -20.01 14.31 -7.32
C THR A 70 -19.75 15.75 -6.89
N ALA A 71 -20.68 16.67 -7.18
CA ALA A 71 -20.56 18.10 -6.88
C ALA A 71 -20.24 18.41 -5.40
N ASP A 72 -20.50 17.47 -4.49
CA ASP A 72 -20.25 17.58 -3.05
C ASP A 72 -18.82 17.19 -2.62
N TYR A 73 -18.03 16.55 -3.49
CA TYR A 73 -16.68 16.07 -3.16
C TYR A 73 -15.61 16.99 -3.77
N GLN A 74 -15.23 18.03 -3.03
CA GLN A 74 -14.17 18.96 -3.42
C GLN A 74 -12.74 18.42 -3.20
N GLN A 75 -12.58 17.18 -2.74
CA GLN A 75 -11.25 16.62 -2.50
C GLN A 75 -10.47 16.40 -3.80
N MET A 76 -9.16 16.57 -3.71
CA MET A 76 -8.23 16.28 -4.78
C MET A 76 -7.96 14.77 -4.89
N TRP A 77 -7.66 14.31 -6.10
CA TRP A 77 -7.21 12.93 -6.31
C TRP A 77 -5.69 12.88 -6.26
N PRO A 78 -5.12 12.01 -5.42
CA PRO A 78 -3.69 11.74 -5.47
C PRO A 78 -3.34 11.00 -6.77
N ASP A 79 -2.06 10.93 -7.11
CA ASP A 79 -1.61 10.06 -8.19
C ASP A 79 -1.50 8.61 -7.67
N LYS A 80 -1.78 7.62 -8.52
CA LYS A 80 -1.66 6.20 -8.14
C LYS A 80 -0.23 5.86 -7.69
N SER A 81 0.78 6.52 -8.27
CA SER A 81 2.20 6.36 -7.93
C SER A 81 2.56 6.78 -6.50
N TRP A 82 1.67 7.50 -5.80
CA TRP A 82 1.90 7.85 -4.39
C TRP A 82 1.76 6.62 -3.50
N PHE A 83 1.05 5.59 -3.96
CA PHE A 83 0.78 4.40 -3.19
C PHE A 83 1.66 3.25 -3.67
N LYS A 84 2.26 2.55 -2.71
CA LYS A 84 2.99 1.30 -2.95
C LYS A 84 2.38 0.20 -2.10
N PHE A 85 2.06 -0.91 -2.75
CA PHE A 85 1.48 -2.10 -2.13
C PHE A 85 2.52 -3.21 -2.03
N GLU A 86 2.56 -3.87 -0.87
CA GLU A 86 3.45 -5.01 -0.63
C GLU A 86 2.70 -6.09 0.16
N PRO A 87 2.29 -7.21 -0.47
CA PRO A 87 2.34 -7.52 -1.90
C PRO A 87 1.28 -6.78 -2.74
N GLU A 88 1.48 -6.67 -4.05
CA GLU A 88 0.51 -6.09 -5.00
C GLU A 88 -0.46 -7.15 -5.56
N GLU A 89 0.04 -8.36 -5.82
CA GLU A 89 -0.74 -9.52 -6.21
C GLU A 89 -0.39 -10.72 -5.33
N PHE A 90 -1.39 -11.54 -5.00
CA PHE A 90 -1.21 -12.71 -4.15
C PHE A 90 -2.36 -13.71 -4.29
N TYR A 91 -2.09 -14.96 -3.95
CA TYR A 91 -3.07 -16.04 -3.93
C TYR A 91 -3.76 -16.15 -2.57
N LEU A 92 -5.05 -16.44 -2.55
CA LEU A 92 -5.83 -16.70 -1.34
C LEU A 92 -6.70 -17.95 -1.48
N ASN A 93 -6.63 -18.81 -0.47
CA ASN A 93 -7.63 -19.87 -0.26
C ASN A 93 -8.96 -19.28 0.21
N VAL A 94 -10.04 -20.07 0.12
CA VAL A 94 -11.37 -19.68 0.60
C VAL A 94 -11.34 -19.33 2.09
N GLY A 95 -11.84 -18.14 2.45
CA GLY A 95 -11.84 -17.63 3.82
C GLY A 95 -10.47 -17.16 4.33
N GLU A 96 -9.41 -17.26 3.53
CA GLU A 96 -8.09 -16.76 3.89
C GLU A 96 -8.03 -15.24 3.82
N SER A 97 -7.28 -14.64 4.74
CA SER A 97 -7.02 -13.21 4.81
C SER A 97 -5.53 -12.94 4.67
N LYS A 98 -5.15 -12.04 3.77
CA LYS A 98 -3.78 -11.52 3.66
C LYS A 98 -3.72 -10.05 4.04
N GLY A 99 -2.80 -9.70 4.94
CA GLY A 99 -2.50 -8.31 5.24
C GLY A 99 -1.54 -7.72 4.19
N VAL A 100 -1.99 -6.65 3.52
CA VAL A 100 -1.20 -5.89 2.56
C VAL A 100 -0.65 -4.63 3.22
N ARG A 101 0.66 -4.40 3.08
CA ARG A 101 1.28 -3.17 3.55
C ARG A 101 1.11 -2.09 2.49
N VAL A 102 0.55 -0.95 2.90
CA VAL A 102 0.36 0.21 2.02
C VAL A 102 1.24 1.36 2.48
N THR A 103 2.06 1.87 1.57
CA THR A 103 2.94 3.00 1.81
C THR A 103 2.51 4.18 0.95
N LEU A 104 2.22 5.31 1.58
CA LEU A 104 1.88 6.58 0.93
C LEU A 104 3.10 7.49 0.90
N SER A 105 3.59 7.82 -0.28
CA SER A 105 4.69 8.74 -0.53
C SER A 105 4.17 10.01 -1.18
N ILE A 106 4.26 11.12 -0.46
CA ILE A 106 3.76 12.41 -0.95
C ILE A 106 4.92 13.13 -1.64
N PRO A 107 4.79 13.53 -2.92
CA PRO A 107 5.81 14.31 -3.60
C PRO A 107 6.11 15.63 -2.89
N ILE A 108 7.30 16.18 -3.13
CA ILE A 108 7.72 17.49 -2.60
C ILE A 108 6.85 18.60 -3.22
N LYS A 109 6.58 18.49 -4.51
CA LYS A 109 5.74 19.43 -5.26
C LYS A 109 4.30 18.91 -5.31
N THR A 110 3.58 19.15 -4.22
CA THR A 110 2.17 18.76 -4.06
C THR A 110 1.34 19.96 -3.65
N THR A 111 0.13 20.05 -4.19
CA THR A 111 -0.85 21.08 -3.80
C THR A 111 -1.35 20.80 -2.39
N PRO A 112 -1.22 21.75 -1.44
CA PRO A 112 -1.80 21.59 -0.11
C PRO A 112 -3.33 21.48 -0.18
N GLY A 113 -3.92 20.68 0.69
CA GLY A 113 -5.37 20.48 0.77
C GLY A 113 -5.77 19.04 1.04
N ASP A 114 -7.07 18.76 0.91
CA ASP A 114 -7.64 17.46 1.22
C ASP A 114 -7.65 16.55 0.00
N TYR A 115 -7.22 15.31 0.22
CA TYR A 115 -7.12 14.26 -0.77
C TYR A 115 -8.00 13.07 -0.40
N PHE A 116 -8.51 12.41 -1.44
CA PHE A 116 -9.36 11.25 -1.31
C PHE A 116 -9.02 10.18 -2.35
N ALA A 117 -8.98 8.93 -1.93
CA ALA A 117 -8.80 7.76 -2.80
C ALA A 117 -9.49 6.53 -2.21
N TYR A 118 -9.78 5.54 -3.06
CA TYR A 118 -10.19 4.21 -2.63
C TYR A 118 -8.99 3.26 -2.74
N LEU A 119 -8.67 2.54 -1.66
CA LEU A 119 -7.84 1.33 -1.74
C LEU A 119 -8.76 0.19 -2.13
N GLU A 120 -8.55 -0.37 -3.30
CA GLU A 120 -9.38 -1.44 -3.84
C GLU A 120 -8.63 -2.78 -3.74
N ALA A 121 -9.38 -3.85 -3.46
CA ALA A 121 -8.95 -5.22 -3.69
C ALA A 121 -9.92 -5.88 -4.68
N HIS A 122 -9.37 -6.61 -5.65
CA HIS A 122 -10.13 -7.25 -6.72
C HIS A 122 -9.52 -8.62 -7.07
N PRO A 123 -10.31 -9.58 -7.57
CA PRO A 123 -9.80 -10.83 -8.11
C PRO A 123 -9.06 -10.59 -9.43
N VAL A 124 -7.94 -11.27 -9.64
CA VAL A 124 -7.17 -11.24 -10.90
C VAL A 124 -7.66 -12.37 -11.80
N VAL A 125 -8.39 -12.01 -12.86
CA VAL A 125 -8.90 -12.99 -13.82
C VAL A 125 -7.81 -13.31 -14.83
N LYS A 126 -7.19 -14.50 -14.70
CA LYS A 126 -6.09 -14.94 -15.57
C LYS A 126 -6.51 -15.26 -17.03
N ASN A 127 -7.81 -15.41 -17.32
CA ASN A 127 -8.35 -15.67 -18.66
C ASN A 127 -9.73 -15.02 -18.86
N PRO A 128 -9.84 -13.80 -19.42
CA PRO A 128 -11.12 -13.12 -19.61
C PRO A 128 -12.02 -13.74 -20.70
N ASP A 129 -11.48 -14.59 -21.59
CA ASP A 129 -12.17 -14.99 -22.83
C ASP A 129 -12.79 -16.40 -22.86
N THR A 130 -12.62 -17.25 -21.83
CA THR A 130 -12.96 -18.69 -21.95
C THR A 130 -14.41 -19.05 -21.58
N SER A 131 -15.20 -18.11 -21.08
CA SER A 131 -16.64 -18.35 -20.92
C SER A 131 -17.37 -17.02 -21.00
N GLY A 132 -18.38 -16.90 -21.85
CA GLY A 132 -19.23 -15.71 -22.01
C GLY A 132 -20.08 -15.37 -20.77
N LYS A 133 -19.50 -15.51 -19.58
CA LYS A 133 -20.02 -15.06 -18.29
C LYS A 133 -19.65 -13.59 -18.17
N VAL A 134 -20.67 -12.74 -18.15
CA VAL A 134 -20.54 -11.34 -17.72
C VAL A 134 -20.10 -11.37 -16.26
N SER A 135 -18.80 -11.26 -16.02
CA SER A 135 -18.25 -11.11 -14.67
C SER A 135 -18.36 -9.63 -14.31
N ILE A 136 -19.40 -9.26 -13.57
CA ILE A 136 -19.41 -7.98 -12.86
C ILE A 136 -18.26 -8.08 -11.85
N GLY A 137 -17.20 -7.30 -12.06
CA GLY A 137 -16.01 -7.33 -11.20
C GLY A 137 -16.42 -7.11 -9.75
N VAL A 138 -16.29 -8.15 -8.92
CA VAL A 138 -16.53 -8.04 -7.49
C VAL A 138 -15.28 -7.40 -6.89
N ALA A 139 -15.40 -6.15 -6.45
CA ALA A 139 -14.33 -5.41 -5.82
C ALA A 139 -14.79 -4.90 -4.44
N ALA A 140 -13.85 -4.83 -3.51
CA ALA A 140 -14.07 -4.28 -2.19
C ALA A 140 -13.05 -3.18 -1.91
N ALA A 141 -13.52 -2.06 -1.35
CA ALA A 141 -12.70 -0.87 -1.23
C ALA A 141 -12.77 -0.20 0.16
N THR A 142 -11.61 0.29 0.60
CA THR A 142 -11.45 1.12 1.80
C THR A 142 -11.29 2.57 1.40
N ARG A 143 -12.01 3.47 2.06
CA ARG A 143 -11.89 4.92 1.84
C ARG A 143 -10.66 5.48 2.53
N VAL A 144 -9.84 6.26 1.83
CA VAL A 144 -8.67 6.93 2.39
C VAL A 144 -8.83 8.44 2.26
N TYR A 145 -8.81 9.12 3.39
CA TYR A 145 -8.84 10.56 3.49
C TYR A 145 -7.55 11.04 4.13
N PHE A 146 -6.87 12.00 3.49
CA PHE A 146 -5.70 12.61 4.08
C PHE A 146 -5.57 14.06 3.65
N SER A 147 -4.94 14.87 4.49
CA SER A 147 -4.73 16.28 4.19
C SER A 147 -3.25 16.61 4.14
N VAL A 148 -2.86 17.35 3.10
CA VAL A 148 -1.49 17.80 2.88
C VAL A 148 -1.36 19.22 3.41
N ALA A 149 -0.52 19.40 4.43
CA ALA A 149 -0.28 20.70 5.03
C ALA A 149 0.52 21.61 4.08
N PRO A 150 0.28 22.95 4.11
CA PRO A 150 1.09 23.88 3.35
C PRO A 150 2.55 23.81 3.79
N SER A 151 3.45 23.78 2.81
CA SER A 151 4.89 23.71 3.02
C SER A 151 5.61 24.46 1.91
N ASN A 152 6.67 25.18 2.29
CA ASN A 152 7.58 25.76 1.31
C ASN A 152 8.42 24.65 0.66
N ILE A 153 8.94 24.87 -0.55
CA ILE A 153 9.77 23.88 -1.27
C ILE A 153 10.98 23.47 -0.41
N PHE A 154 11.63 24.42 0.27
CA PHE A 154 12.75 24.13 1.19
C PHE A 154 12.34 23.24 2.36
N GLN A 155 11.14 23.45 2.91
CA GLN A 155 10.60 22.60 3.97
C GLN A 155 10.29 21.19 3.44
N GLY A 156 9.76 21.07 2.22
CA GLY A 156 9.51 19.77 1.60
C GLY A 156 10.80 18.97 1.36
N ILE A 157 11.88 19.63 0.90
CA ILE A 157 13.21 19.02 0.78
C ILE A 157 13.72 18.60 2.16
N TYR A 158 13.61 19.47 3.17
CA TYR A 158 14.02 19.16 4.54
C TYR A 158 13.32 17.92 5.08
N TYR A 159 11.98 17.84 4.96
CA TYR A 159 11.23 16.68 5.43
C TYR A 159 11.59 15.41 4.66
N THR A 160 11.80 15.50 3.35
CA THR A 160 12.24 14.34 2.55
C THR A 160 13.56 13.79 3.07
N VAL A 161 14.55 14.67 3.32
CA VAL A 161 15.87 14.28 3.84
C VAL A 161 15.74 13.70 5.25
N VAL A 162 14.97 14.33 6.13
CA VAL A 162 14.76 13.85 7.50
C VAL A 162 14.08 12.48 7.52
N PHE A 163 13.01 12.29 6.74
CA PHE A 163 12.32 11.00 6.61
C PHE A 163 13.24 9.92 6.05
N PHE A 164 14.08 10.26 5.07
CA PHE A 164 15.04 9.31 4.51
C PHE A 164 16.11 8.90 5.54
N ILE A 165 16.64 9.87 6.31
CA ILE A 165 17.64 9.61 7.35
C ILE A 165 17.04 8.77 8.47
N SER A 166 15.83 9.11 8.95
CA SER A 166 15.19 8.41 10.07
C SER A 166 14.77 6.98 9.70
N ARG A 167 14.28 6.75 8.47
CA ARG A 167 13.91 5.42 7.99
C ARG A 167 15.10 4.47 7.85
N ASN A 168 16.28 4.99 7.52
CA ASN A 168 17.52 4.22 7.35
C ASN A 168 18.45 4.29 8.57
N ALA A 169 18.00 4.88 9.67
CA ALA A 169 18.74 4.89 10.93
C ALA A 169 18.91 3.44 11.45
N PRO A 170 20.05 3.11 12.08
CA PRO A 170 21.14 4.00 12.49
C PRO A 170 22.26 4.19 11.44
N TRP A 171 22.23 3.44 10.33
CA TRP A 171 23.34 3.40 9.35
C TRP A 171 23.66 4.75 8.72
N THR A 172 22.63 5.56 8.47
CA THR A 172 22.77 6.94 7.96
C THR A 172 23.57 7.83 8.91
N TYR A 173 23.35 7.72 10.22
CA TYR A 173 24.10 8.51 11.22
C TYR A 173 25.57 8.07 11.30
N ILE A 174 25.83 6.76 11.25
CA ILE A 174 27.19 6.21 11.27
C ILE A 174 27.96 6.71 10.04
N PHE A 175 27.36 6.63 8.85
CA PHE A 175 27.99 7.11 7.62
C PHE A 175 28.30 8.62 7.69
N LEU A 176 27.35 9.43 8.14
CA LEU A 176 27.56 10.88 8.29
C LEU A 176 28.66 11.21 9.31
N ALA A 177 28.74 10.47 10.42
CA ALA A 177 29.78 10.65 11.42
C ALA A 177 31.18 10.30 10.87
N VAL A 178 31.29 9.19 10.13
CA VAL A 178 32.55 8.79 9.47
C VAL A 178 32.97 9.81 8.41
N LEU A 179 32.02 10.30 7.61
CA LEU A 179 32.27 11.34 6.61
C LEU A 179 32.74 12.65 7.26
N ALA A 180 32.08 13.09 8.33
CA ALA A 180 32.47 14.28 9.08
C ALA A 180 33.87 14.14 9.69
N ALA A 181 34.18 12.97 10.27
CA ALA A 181 35.51 12.69 10.80
C ALA A 181 36.59 12.72 9.70
N ALA A 182 36.31 12.15 8.53
CA ALA A 182 37.23 12.19 7.39
C ALA A 182 37.51 13.62 6.90
N ILE A 183 36.47 14.46 6.80
CA ILE A 183 36.59 15.87 6.43
C ILE A 183 37.42 16.64 7.47
N LEU A 184 37.16 16.42 8.77
CA LEU A 184 37.92 17.04 9.84
C LEU A 184 39.41 16.63 9.81
N ILE A 185 39.71 15.35 9.60
CA ILE A 185 41.09 14.86 9.45
C ILE A 185 41.76 15.48 8.23
N PHE A 186 41.04 15.59 7.10
CA PHE A 186 41.57 16.20 5.88
C PHE A 186 41.88 17.69 6.06
N LEU A 187 40.96 18.45 6.66
CA LEU A 187 41.17 19.87 6.99
C LEU A 187 42.32 20.03 7.98
N PHE A 188 42.38 19.21 9.02
CA PHE A 188 43.45 19.26 10.02
C PHE A 188 44.82 19.02 9.36
N ARG A 189 44.94 18.02 8.48
CA ARG A 189 46.16 17.78 7.71
C ARG A 189 46.52 18.90 6.74
N ARG A 190 45.52 19.57 6.16
CA ARG A 190 45.74 20.67 5.21
C ARG A 190 46.23 21.94 5.89
N TYR A 191 45.71 22.27 7.06
CA TYR A 191 45.98 23.55 7.73
C TYR A 191 47.02 23.44 8.86
N PHE A 192 47.17 22.29 9.52
CA PHE A 192 48.11 22.10 10.61
C PHE A 192 49.31 21.25 10.16
N LYS A 193 50.36 21.90 9.68
CA LYS A 193 51.69 21.27 9.59
C LYS A 193 52.33 21.30 10.98
N PHE A 194 52.25 20.20 11.70
CA PHE A 194 52.94 20.04 12.99
C PHE A 194 54.45 20.08 12.76
N ASN A 195 55.07 21.21 13.13
CA ASN A 195 56.51 21.32 13.24
C ASN A 195 56.88 20.95 14.69
N ILE A 196 57.10 19.66 14.94
CA ILE A 196 57.59 19.19 16.24
C ILE A 196 59.10 19.44 16.28
N SER A 197 59.53 20.56 16.87
CA SER A 197 60.93 20.74 17.25
C SER A 197 61.17 20.06 18.59
N ILE A 198 61.85 18.92 18.57
CA ILE A 198 62.39 18.29 19.78
C ILE A 198 63.62 19.09 20.18
N GLY A 199 63.46 19.96 21.19
CA GLY A 199 64.58 20.56 21.90
C GLY A 199 65.30 19.49 22.70
N LYS A 200 66.45 19.03 22.22
CA LYS A 200 67.38 18.22 23.02
C LYS A 200 67.96 19.12 24.12
N LYS A 201 67.71 18.74 25.37
CA LYS A 201 68.36 19.28 26.56
C LYS A 201 69.79 18.76 26.66
#